data_AF-A0A970KSI9-F1
#
_entry.id   AF-A0A970KSI9-F1
#
_cell.length_a   1.000
_cell.length_b   1.000
_cell.length_c   1.000
_cell.angle_alpha   90.00
_cell.angle_beta   90.00
_cell.angle_gamma   90.00
#
_symmetry.space_group_name_H-M   'P 1'
#
loop_
_entity.id
_entity.type
_entity.pdbx_description
1 polymer ?
#
loop_
_entity_poly.entity_id
_entity_poly.type
_entity_poly.pdbx_seq_one_letter_code
_entity_poly.pdbx_strand_id
1 'polypeptide(L)' 'MTLKVRIASSVVAELEGHEVEIGTEPLLVGRADDCGLTVADPSMSRRH' A
#
# COMPACT_ATOMS: atom_id res chain seq x y z
N MET A 1 -17.91 -0.51 7.23
CA MET A 1 -17.88 -1.30 5.97
C MET A 1 -16.44 -1.27 5.49
N THR A 2 -15.88 -2.43 5.16
CA THR A 2 -14.52 -2.56 4.63
C THR A 2 -14.58 -3.00 3.17
N LEU A 3 -13.71 -2.43 2.34
CA LEU A 3 -13.57 -2.78 0.94
C LEU A 3 -12.22 -3.47 0.74
N LYS A 4 -12.19 -4.50 -0.09
CA LYS A 4 -10.93 -5.08 -0.57
C LYS A 4 -10.61 -4.50 -1.94
N VAL A 5 -9.43 -3.91 -2.06
CA VAL A 5 -8.89 -3.47 -3.35
C VAL A 5 -7.70 -4.32 -3.70
N ARG A 6 -7.65 -4.72 -4.96
CA ARG A 6 -6.52 -5.41 -5.56
C ARG A 6 -5.68 -4.41 -6.35
N ILE A 7 -4.37 -4.42 -6.12
CA ILE A 7 -3.44 -3.62 -6.90
C ILE A 7 -3.37 -4.21 -8.32
N ALA A 8 -3.91 -3.49 -9.29
CA ALA A 8 -3.97 -3.94 -10.67
C ALA A 8 -2.61 -3.83 -11.38
N SER A 9 -1.82 -2.82 -11.03
CA SER A 9 -0.48 -2.59 -11.57
C SER A 9 0.38 -1.80 -10.58
N SER A 10 1.69 -2.00 -10.63
CA SER A 10 2.67 -1.31 -9.77
C SER A 10 4.07 -1.37 -10.39
N VAL A 11 4.86 -0.31 -10.21
CA VAL A 11 6.30 -0.32 -10.56
C VAL A 11 7.15 -1.18 -9.61
N VAL A 12 6.61 -1.45 -8.42
CA VAL A 12 7.15 -2.41 -7.45
C VAL A 12 6.45 -3.74 -7.69
N ALA A 13 7.17 -4.70 -8.29
CA ALA A 13 6.62 -5.93 -8.84
C ALA A 13 5.89 -6.79 -7.80
N GLU A 14 6.36 -6.76 -6.55
CA GLU A 14 5.80 -7.54 -5.43
C GLU A 14 4.39 -7.08 -5.02
N LEU A 15 3.97 -5.88 -5.45
CA LEU A 15 2.66 -5.33 -5.13
C LEU A 15 1.58 -5.72 -6.14
N GLU A 16 1.92 -6.12 -7.37
CA GLU A 16 0.91 -6.46 -8.36
C GLU A 16 0.09 -7.68 -7.91
N GLY A 17 -1.23 -7.53 -7.95
CA GLY A 17 -2.15 -8.55 -7.47
C GLY A 17 -2.28 -8.65 -5.95
N HIS A 18 -1.52 -7.87 -5.18
CA HIS A 18 -1.69 -7.78 -3.73
C HIS A 18 -3.05 -7.16 -3.39
N GLU A 19 -3.70 -7.67 -2.33
CA GLU A 19 -4.98 -7.18 -1.86
C GLU A 19 -4.80 -6.41 -0.55
N VAL A 20 -5.45 -5.24 -0.46
CA VAL A 20 -5.41 -4.38 0.73
C VAL A 20 -6.83 -4.09 1.18
N GLU A 21 -7.04 -4.09 2.50
CA GLU A 21 -8.30 -3.71 3.10
C GLU A 21 -8.35 -2.19 3.31
N ILE A 22 -9.39 -1.54 2.79
CA ILE A 22 -9.69 -0.14 3.04
C ILE A 22 -10.90 -0.06 3.96
N GLY A 23 -10.68 0.52 5.14
CA GLY A 23 -11.71 0.78 6.14
C GLY A 23 -12.26 2.20 6.07
N THR A 24 -12.64 2.73 7.23
CA THR A 24 -13.13 4.11 7.38
C THR A 24 -12.00 5.12 7.59
N GLU A 25 -10.81 4.66 7.97
CA GLU A 25 -9.63 5.49 8.13
C GLU A 25 -8.80 5.54 6.84
N PRO A 26 -8.06 6.63 6.57
CA PRO A 26 -7.17 6.70 5.42
C PRO A 26 -6.12 5.59 5.43
N LEU A 27 -5.96 4.89 4.31
CA LEU A 27 -4.87 3.95 4.11
C LEU A 27 -3.57 4.72 3.85
N LEU A 28 -2.63 4.65 4.80
CA LEU A 28 -1.29 5.19 4.60
C LEU A 28 -0.47 4.25 3.72
N VAL A 29 0.18 4.82 2.71
CA VAL A 29 1.09 4.13 1.80
C VAL A 29 2.48 4.73 1.95
N GLY A 30 3.52 3.91 2.05
CA GLY A 30 4.87 4.44 2.20
C GLY A 30 5.89 3.36 2.52
N ARG A 31 7.15 3.78 2.69
CA ARG A 31 8.24 2.85 3.04
C ARG A 31 8.25 2.46 4.53
N ALA A 32 7.64 3.25 5.41
CA ALA A 32 7.68 2.96 6.83
C ALA A 32 6.81 1.74 7.20
N ASP A 33 7.27 0.97 8.17
CA ASP A 33 6.60 -0.26 8.63
C ASP A 33 5.27 0.03 9.39
N ASP A 34 4.99 1.30 9.70
CA ASP A 34 3.74 1.77 10.29
C ASP A 34 2.67 2.16 9.26
N CYS A 35 2.97 2.05 7.96
CA CYS A 35 1.99 2.24 6.89
C CYS A 35 1.09 1.02 6.73
N GLY A 36 -0.18 1.26 6.37
CA GLY A 36 -1.13 0.17 6.10
C GLY A 36 -0.78 -0.60 4.81
N LEU A 37 -0.10 0.07 3.87
CA LEU A 37 0.55 -0.56 2.73
C LEU A 37 2.02 -0.13 2.70
N THR A 38 2.91 -1.04 3.10
CA THR A 38 4.35 -0.83 3.05
C THR A 38 4.89 -1.15 1.66
N VAL A 39 5.67 -0.22 1.10
CA VAL A 39 6.29 -0.34 -0.22
C VAL A 39 7.81 -0.33 -0.05
N ALA A 40 8.47 -1.41 -0.45
CA ALA A 40 9.91 -1.59 -0.33
C ALA A 40 10.70 -0.83 -1.42
N ASP A 41 10.43 0.47 -1.57
CA ASP A 41 11.09 1.35 -2.54
C ASP A 41 11.96 2.41 -1.81
N PRO A 42 13.30 2.36 -1.95
CA PRO A 42 14.21 3.34 -1.34
C PRO A 42 14.00 4.79 -1.81
N SER A 43 13.37 5.01 -2.97
CA SER A 43 13.04 6.33 -3.50
C SER A 43 11.73 6.90 -2.94
N MET A 44 10.85 6.03 -2.42
CA MET A 44 9.59 6.43 -1.82
C MET A 44 9.80 7.07 -0.45
N SER A 45 8.94 8.03 -0.12
CA SER A 45 8.93 8.64 1.21
C SER A 45 8.50 7.63 2.28
N ARG A 46 8.89 7.89 3.54
CA ARG A 46 8.46 7.07 4.68
C ARG A 46 6.94 7.00 4.79
N ARG A 47 6.25 8.13 4.57
CA ARG A 47 4.79 8.28 4.46
C ARG A 47 4.54 9.11 3.22
N HIS A 48 3.97 8.52 2.18
CA HIS A 48 3.77 9.14 0.87
C HIS A 48 2.34 9.68 0.72
#